data_AF-A0A495ZDH7-F1
#
_entry.id   AF-A0A495ZDH7-F1
#
_cell.length_a   1.000
_cell.length_b   1.000
_cell.length_c   1.000
_cell.angle_alpha   90.00
_cell.angle_beta   90.00
_cell.angle_gamma   90.00
#
_symmetry.space_group_name_H-M   'P 1'
#
loop_
_entity.id
_entity.type
_entity.pdbx_description
1 polymer ?
#
loop_
_entity_poly.entity_id
_entity_poly.type
_entity_poly.pdbx_seq_one_letter_code
_entity_poly.pdbx_strand_id
1 'polypeptide(L)' 'MTINTLVKTVENLSRQIHVEIIDGVIRVRGNGYAVRGELKLLGFRWNRKAREWYCLIPETDLDRKDGTTG' A
#
# COMPACT_ATOMS: atom_id res chain seq x y z
N MET A 1 -9.50 3.01 8.13
CA MET A 1 -9.50 2.23 6.88
C MET A 1 -8.60 1.02 7.12
N THR A 2 -9.04 -0.21 6.83
CA THR A 2 -8.18 -1.39 6.99
C THR A 2 -7.22 -1.52 5.82
N ILE A 3 -6.09 -2.23 6.00
CA ILE A 3 -5.13 -2.51 4.91
C ILE A 3 -5.83 -3.09 3.67
N ASN A 4 -6.72 -4.06 3.86
CA ASN A 4 -7.44 -4.70 2.75
C ASN A 4 -8.29 -3.71 1.95
N THR A 5 -8.96 -2.76 2.63
CA THR A 5 -9.72 -1.72 1.94
C THR A 5 -8.79 -0.77 1.19
N LEU A 6 -7.66 -0.38 1.79
CA LEU A 6 -6.67 0.48 1.15
C LEU A 6 -6.08 -0.16 -0.11
N VAL A 7 -5.67 -1.43 -0.04
CA VAL A 7 -5.14 -2.18 -1.18
C VAL A 7 -6.17 -2.25 -2.30
N LYS A 8 -7.42 -2.65 -1.99
CA LYS A 8 -8.49 -2.70 -3.00
C LYS A 8 -8.75 -1.33 -3.63
N THR A 9 -8.73 -0.25 -2.84
CA THR A 9 -8.88 1.10 -3.37
C THR A 9 -7.76 1.40 -4.36
N VAL A 10 -6.51 1.12 -3.99
CA VAL A 10 -5.34 1.37 -4.85
C VAL A 10 -5.40 0.53 -6.12
N GLU A 11 -5.70 -0.76 -6.04
CA GLU A 11 -5.84 -1.63 -7.22
C GLU A 11 -6.93 -1.16 -8.19
N ASN A 12 -7.98 -0.49 -7.68
CA ASN A 12 -9.03 0.09 -8.50
C ASN A 12 -8.65 1.44 -9.14
N LEU A 13 -7.58 2.11 -8.69
CA LEU A 13 -7.15 3.38 -9.28
C LEU A 13 -6.67 3.22 -10.73
N SER A 14 -6.00 2.11 -11.04
CA SER A 14 -5.58 1.82 -12.42
C SER A 14 -5.26 0.35 -12.62
N ARG A 15 -5.63 -0.18 -13.80
CA ARG A 15 -5.21 -1.52 -14.25
C ARG A 15 -3.72 -1.63 -14.58
N GLN A 16 -3.01 -0.50 -14.66
CA GLN A 16 -1.57 -0.47 -15.00
C GLN A 16 -0.67 -0.45 -13.77
N ILE A 17 -1.23 -0.61 -12.56
CA ILE A 17 -0.46 -0.70 -11.32
C ILE A 17 -0.64 -2.06 -10.65
N HIS A 18 0.37 -2.47 -9.92
CA HIS A 18 0.37 -3.71 -9.15
C HIS A 18 0.69 -3.39 -7.69
N VAL A 19 -0.09 -3.96 -6.77
CA VAL A 19 0.05 -3.72 -5.33
C VAL A 19 0.59 -4.99 -4.67
N GLU A 20 1.59 -4.86 -3.80
CA GLU A 20 2.09 -5.96 -2.97
C GLU A 20 2.26 -5.50 -1.52
N ILE A 21 2.12 -6.42 -0.57
CA ILE A 21 2.42 -6.17 0.84
C ILE A 21 3.66 -7.00 1.20
N ILE A 22 4.75 -6.34 1.58
CA ILE A 22 6.01 -6.97 1.97
C ILE A 22 6.54 -6.29 3.23
N ASP A 23 6.87 -7.06 4.26
CA ASP A 23 7.48 -6.57 5.51
C ASP A 23 6.72 -5.40 6.16
N GLY A 24 5.38 -5.45 6.17
CA GLY A 24 4.56 -4.38 6.73
C GLY A 24 4.54 -3.09 5.88
N VAL A 25 4.91 -3.19 4.60
CA VAL A 25 4.90 -2.07 3.66
C VAL A 25 4.06 -2.42 2.45
N ILE A 26 3.11 -1.55 2.10
CA ILE A 26 2.36 -1.66 0.85
C ILE A 26 3.21 -1.01 -0.25
N ARG A 27 3.56 -1.76 -1.30
CA ARG A 27 4.31 -1.26 -2.46
C ARG A 27 3.42 -1.25 -3.69
N VAL A 28 3.54 -0.20 -4.51
CA VAL A 28 2.79 -0.05 -5.76
C VAL A 28 3.77 0.16 -6.90
N ARG A 29 3.76 -0.77 -7.85
CA ARG A 29 4.60 -0.75 -9.06
C ARG A 29 3.74 -0.49 -10.30
N GLY A 30 4.40 -0.16 -11.42
CA GLY A 30 3.75 0.05 -12.71
C GLY A 30 3.56 1.53 -13.07
N ASN A 31 2.63 1.83 -13.98
CA ASN A 31 2.40 3.18 -14.50
C ASN A 31 1.51 4.00 -13.55
N GLY A 32 2.06 4.36 -12.40
CA GLY A 32 1.37 5.16 -11.38
C GLY A 32 1.26 6.66 -11.69
N TYR A 33 1.65 7.12 -12.88
CA TYR A 33 1.74 8.55 -13.18
C TYR A 33 0.38 9.24 -13.19
N ALA A 34 -0.63 8.55 -13.73
CA ALA A 34 -2.02 9.02 -13.77
C ALA A 34 -2.67 9.09 -12.38
N VAL A 35 -2.24 8.20 -11.47
CA VAL A 35 -2.84 8.02 -10.14
C VAL A 35 -1.95 8.58 -9.02
N ARG A 36 -0.89 9.33 -9.36
CA ARG A 36 0.07 9.88 -8.40
C ARG A 36 -0.58 10.80 -7.36
N GLY A 37 -1.65 11.50 -7.74
CA GLY A 37 -2.39 12.40 -6.85
C GLY A 37 -3.11 11.61 -5.78
N GLU A 38 -3.92 10.64 -6.23
CA GLU A 38 -4.64 9.71 -5.36
C GLU A 38 -3.71 8.94 -4.42
N LEU A 39 -2.60 8.40 -4.94
CA LEU A 39 -1.60 7.72 -4.13
C LEU A 39 -1.05 8.63 -3.02
N LYS A 40 -0.75 9.90 -3.31
CA LYS A 40 -0.30 10.87 -2.29
C LYS A 40 -1.39 11.16 -1.26
N LEU A 41 -2.64 11.30 -1.67
CA LEU A 41 -3.77 11.53 -0.76
C LEU A 41 -3.99 10.33 0.19
N LEU A 42 -3.74 9.12 -0.31
CA LEU A 42 -3.78 7.88 0.46
C LEU A 42 -2.54 7.66 1.34
N GLY A 43 -1.59 8.61 1.37
CA GLY A 43 -0.40 8.55 2.21
C GLY A 43 0.79 7.78 1.61
N PHE A 44 0.74 7.41 0.33
CA PHE A 44 1.88 6.79 -0.34
C PHE A 44 2.99 7.82 -0.62
N ARG A 45 4.23 7.34 -0.53
CA ARG A 45 5.45 8.09 -0.83
C ARG A 45 6.15 7.45 -2.02
N TRP A 46 6.73 8.27 -2.88
CA TRP A 46 7.50 7.78 -4.02
C TRP A 46 8.93 7.41 -3.59
N ASN A 47 9.33 6.16 -3.81
CA ASN A 47 10.70 5.71 -3.66
C ASN A 47 11.45 5.87 -4.99
N ARG A 48 12.32 6.88 -5.09
CA ARG A 48 13.12 7.12 -6.30
C ARG A 48 14.11 5.99 -6.60
N LYS A 49 14.64 5.30 -5.59
CA LYS A 49 15.64 4.23 -5.77
C LYS A 49 15.00 2.99 -6.39
N ALA A 50 13.87 2.55 -5.83
CA ALA A 50 13.16 1.36 -6.29
C ALA A 50 12.14 1.66 -7.42
N ARG A 51 11.91 2.95 -7.72
CA ARG A 51 10.93 3.42 -8.72
C ARG A 51 9.53 2.88 -8.48
N GLU A 52 9.12 2.86 -7.21
CA GLU A 52 7.83 2.37 -6.76
C GLU A 52 7.24 3.30 -5.69
N TRP A 53 5.92 3.26 -5.51
CA TRP A 53 5.29 3.93 -4.38
C TRP A 53 5.26 3.00 -3.18
N TYR A 54 5.33 3.55 -1.97
CA TYR A 54 5.22 2.76 -0.75
C TYR A 54 4.38 3.48 0.32
N CYS A 55 3.69 2.70 1.14
CA CYS A 55 2.98 3.18 2.33
C CYS A 55 3.35 2.26 3.50
N LEU A 56 3.75 2.86 4.62
CA LEU A 56 4.05 2.10 5.84
C LEU A 56 2.73 1.71 6.51
N ILE A 57 2.59 0.44 6.84
CA ILE A 57 1.46 -0.03 7.61
C ILE A 57 1.76 0.31 9.08
N PRO A 58 0.90 1.08 9.77
CA PRO A 58 1.10 1.36 11.17
C PRO A 58 1.05 0.04 11.96
N GLU A 59 1.95 -0.14 12.93
CA GLU A 59 2.09 -1.37 13.72
C GLU A 59 0.79 -1.80 14.42
N THR A 60 -0.09 -0.84 14.71
CA THR A 60 -1.44 -1.07 15.24
C THR A 60 -2.38 -1.86 14.31
N ASP A 61 -2.07 -1.97 13.01
CA ASP A 61 -2.81 -2.80 12.04
C ASP A 61 -2.07 -4.12 11.72
N LEU A 62 -0.80 -4.26 12.15
CA LEU A 62 -0.01 -5.49 12.05
C LEU A 62 -0.29 -6.46 13.22
N ASP A 63 -0.66 -5.93 14.39
CA ASP A 63 -0.94 -6.69 15.63
C ASP A 63 -2.30 -7.38 15.67
N ARG A 64 -3.16 -7.21 14.65
CA ARG A 64 -4.39 -8.02 14.52
C ARG A 64 -4.12 -9.48 14.08
N LYS A 65 -2.90 -9.99 14.30
CA LYS A 65 -2.67 -11.42 14.44
C LYS A 65 -3.13 -11.82 15.83
N ASP A 66 -4.37 -12.32 15.88
CA ASP A 66 -4.89 -13.25 16.86
C ASP A 66 -3.91 -13.59 18.00
N GLY A 67 -4.07 -12.90 19.13
CA GLY A 67 -3.52 -13.33 20.40
C GLY A 67 -4.26 -14.57 20.89
N THR A 68 -4.04 -15.72 20.25
CA THR A 68 -4.36 -17.04 20.81
C THR A 68 -3.18 -17.98 20.65
N THR A 69 -2.31 -17.98 21.65
CA THR A 69 -1.50 -19.14 22.09
C THR A 69 -1.14 -18.78 23.53
N GLY A 70 -1.78 -19.33 24.57
CA GLY A 70 -2.07 -20.73 24.79
C GLY A 70 -1.15 -21.19 25.90
#